data_AF-A0A7C7W107-F1
#
_entry.id   AF-A0A7C7W107-F1
#
_cell.length_a   1.000
_cell.length_b   1.000
_cell.length_c   1.000
_cell.angle_alpha   90.00
_cell.angle_beta   90.00
_cell.angle_gamma   90.00
#
_symmetry.space_group_name_H-M   'P 1'
#
loop_
_entity.id
_entity.type
_entity.pdbx_description
1 polymer ?
#
loop_
_entity_poly.entity_id
_entity_poly.type
_entity_poly.pdbx_seq_one_letter_code
_entity_poly.pdbx_strand_id
1 'polypeptide(L)'
;MCVGAINKGVSVAGMECFSGTKCFKNRAIFLTLLCYFVLFLGLWRLLSPVIGEATNLPGMVYISDSSSVGSSDTDLEFYIDKYEVTQAEYFKVMRSSPSFFKGDNRPVEKVDWSQAFAYCKEVKKRLPTEMEWERAMRAGTTSPYYWGEDQPDLYAWHKGNADKQTHNVGEFVGAL
;
A
#
# COMPACT_ATOMS: atom_id res chain seq x y z
N MET A 1 11.68 -3.61 -1.27
CA MET A 1 10.25 -3.31 -1.41
C MET A 1 9.48 -4.25 -0.52
N CYS A 2 8.38 -3.79 0.08
CA CYS A 2 7.45 -4.62 0.83
C CYS A 2 6.03 -4.53 0.20
N VAL A 3 5.23 -5.57 0.41
CA VAL A 3 3.82 -5.66 -0.01
C VAL A 3 2.93 -5.33 1.18
N GLY A 4 2.00 -4.40 0.95
CA GLY A 4 0.94 -4.02 1.89
C GLY A 4 -0.32 -4.86 1.68
N ALA A 5 -1.03 -5.16 2.76
CA ALA A 5 -2.32 -5.82 2.68
C ALA A 5 -3.40 -4.84 2.21
N ILE A 6 -4.34 -5.32 1.39
CA ILE A 6 -5.60 -4.61 1.18
C ILE A 6 -6.41 -4.77 2.46
N ASN A 7 -6.59 -3.68 3.20
CA ASN A 7 -7.70 -3.60 4.14
C ASN A 7 -8.97 -3.59 3.30
N LYS A 8 -9.46 -4.77 2.87
CA LYS A 8 -10.83 -4.92 2.41
C LYS A 8 -11.64 -4.50 3.61
N GLY A 9 -12.14 -3.25 3.57
CA GLY A 9 -12.76 -2.58 4.70
C GLY A 9 -13.65 -3.59 5.39
N VAL A 10 -13.45 -3.74 6.69
CA VAL A 10 -14.32 -4.50 7.58
C VAL A 10 -15.73 -4.38 7.05
N SER A 11 -16.26 -5.48 6.51
CA SER A 11 -17.67 -5.56 6.19
C SER A 11 -18.37 -5.07 7.45
N VAL A 12 -19.17 -4.01 7.32
CA VAL A 12 -20.09 -3.56 8.37
C VAL A 12 -21.17 -4.62 8.56
N ALA A 13 -20.77 -5.84 8.91
CA ALA A 13 -21.61 -6.91 9.40
C ALA A 13 -21.75 -6.68 10.90
N GLY A 14 -22.65 -5.77 11.27
CA GLY A 14 -22.82 -5.40 12.66
C GLY A 14 -23.92 -4.40 12.96
N MET A 15 -24.98 -4.33 12.15
CA MET A 15 -26.26 -3.77 12.58
C MET A 15 -27.40 -4.63 12.02
N GLU A 16 -27.45 -5.89 12.44
CA GLU A 16 -28.72 -6.60 12.42
C GLU A 16 -29.63 -6.02 13.51
N CYS A 17 -30.83 -5.67 13.07
CA CYS A 17 -31.96 -5.13 13.80
C CYS A 17 -32.14 -5.70 15.22
N PHE A 18 -32.12 -4.83 16.23
CA PHE A 18 -32.82 -5.08 17.49
C PHE A 18 -34.34 -5.03 17.22
N SER A 19 -34.90 -6.14 16.75
CA SER A 19 -36.34 -6.37 16.75
C SER A 19 -36.79 -6.53 18.19
N GLY A 20 -37.29 -5.45 18.77
CA GLY A 20 -37.76 -5.40 20.15
C GLY A 20 -38.38 -4.07 20.53
N THR A 21 -39.10 -3.40 19.63
CA THR A 21 -39.78 -2.15 19.94
C THR A 21 -40.98 -2.42 20.84
N LYS A 22 -40.79 -2.24 22.15
CA LYS A 22 -41.91 -1.89 23.04
C LYS A 22 -42.48 -0.57 22.53
N CYS A 23 -43.76 -0.60 22.15
CA CYS A 23 -44.50 0.53 21.61
C CYS A 23 -44.49 1.68 22.64
N PHE A 24 -43.68 2.72 22.41
CA PHE A 24 -43.59 3.88 23.31
C PHE A 24 -44.89 4.69 23.20
N LYS A 25 -45.75 4.55 24.22
CA LYS A 25 -47.11 5.09 24.29
C LYS A 25 -47.19 6.62 24.50
N ASN A 26 -46.06 7.33 24.42
CA ASN A 26 -46.00 8.77 24.65
C ASN A 26 -45.29 9.49 23.48
N ARG A 27 -46.09 10.18 22.67
CA ARG A 27 -45.67 10.85 21.42
C ARG A 27 -44.58 11.89 21.66
N ALA A 28 -44.54 12.50 22.85
CA ALA A 28 -43.51 13.46 23.23
C ALA A 28 -42.12 12.79 23.39
N ILE A 29 -42.08 11.59 24.00
CA ILE A 29 -40.83 10.87 24.24
C ILE A 29 -40.23 10.39 22.91
N PHE A 30 -41.07 9.89 22.00
CA PHE A 30 -40.62 9.45 20.68
C PHE A 30 -40.03 10.60 19.85
N LEU A 31 -40.67 11.78 19.86
CA LEU A 31 -40.17 12.96 19.16
C LEU A 31 -38.85 13.47 19.76
N THR A 32 -38.69 13.43 21.09
CA THR A 32 -37.44 13.83 21.74
C THR A 32 -36.29 12.88 21.42
N LEU A 33 -36.52 11.56 21.43
CA LEU A 33 -35.50 10.57 21.08
C LEU A 33 -35.12 10.64 19.59
N LEU A 34 -36.10 10.89 18.71
CA LEU A 34 -35.84 11.11 17.28
C LEU A 34 -34.98 12.37 17.07
N CYS A 35 -35.23 13.44 17.83
CA CYS A 35 -34.46 14.68 17.76
C CYS A 35 -33.01 14.47 18.25
N TYR A 36 -32.81 13.77 19.37
CA TYR A 36 -31.47 13.40 19.84
C TYR A 36 -30.75 12.48 18.84
N PHE A 37 -31.46 11.56 18.20
CA PHE A 37 -30.87 10.68 17.18
C PHE A 37 -30.45 11.46 15.92
N VAL A 38 -31.27 12.39 15.45
CA VAL A 38 -30.93 13.24 14.29
C VAL A 38 -29.79 14.20 14.63
N LEU A 39 -29.78 14.77 15.84
CA LEU A 39 -28.68 15.61 16.32
C LEU A 39 -27.39 14.80 16.50
N PHE A 40 -27.49 13.56 16.99
CA PHE A 40 -26.35 12.66 17.14
C PHE A 40 -25.81 12.22 15.78
N LEU A 41 -26.67 11.88 14.82
CA LEU A 41 -26.26 11.55 13.44
C LEU A 41 -25.65 12.77 12.73
N GLY A 42 -26.21 13.98 12.93
CA GLY A 42 -25.67 15.22 12.37
C GLY A 42 -24.32 15.59 12.98
N LEU A 43 -24.17 15.47 14.31
CA LEU A 43 -22.92 15.71 15.02
C LEU A 43 -21.87 14.64 14.68
N TRP A 44 -22.30 13.38 14.54
CA TRP A 44 -21.46 12.27 14.09
C TRP A 44 -20.97 12.48 12.67
N ARG A 45 -21.77 13.05 11.77
CA ARG A 45 -21.35 13.42 10.41
C ARG A 45 -20.31 14.55 10.38
N LEU A 46 -20.36 15.48 11.34
CA LEU A 46 -19.42 16.61 11.46
C LEU A 46 -18.12 16.22 12.18
N LEU A 47 -18.16 15.20 13.04
CA LEU A 47 -17.01 14.68 13.79
C LEU A 47 -16.41 13.40 13.19
N SER A 48 -17.09 12.76 12.23
CA SER A 48 -16.52 11.65 11.50
C SER A 48 -15.43 12.18 10.59
N PRO A 49 -14.20 11.64 10.66
CA PRO A 49 -13.25 11.88 9.60
C PRO A 49 -13.90 11.45 8.29
N VAL A 50 -13.81 12.29 7.24
CA VAL A 50 -14.09 11.86 5.87
C VAL A 50 -13.25 10.61 5.68
N ILE A 51 -13.89 9.45 5.56
CA ILE A 51 -13.21 8.22 5.20
C ILE A 51 -12.86 8.41 3.73
N GLY A 52 -11.72 9.07 3.51
CA GLY A 52 -11.09 9.16 2.21
C GLY A 52 -10.89 7.75 1.73
N GLU A 53 -11.46 7.47 0.56
CA GLU A 53 -11.31 6.25 -0.19
C GLU A 53 -9.84 5.81 -0.15
N ALA A 54 -9.59 4.65 0.45
CA ALA A 54 -8.25 4.11 0.72
C ALA A 54 -7.60 3.56 -0.57
N THR A 55 -7.56 4.37 -1.64
CA THR A 55 -7.08 3.95 -2.96
C THR A 55 -5.67 4.42 -3.27
N ASN A 56 -5.03 5.23 -2.42
CA ASN A 56 -3.62 5.59 -2.59
C ASN A 56 -2.92 5.71 -1.24
N LEU A 57 -2.37 4.60 -0.74
CA LEU A 57 -1.33 4.68 0.29
C LEU A 57 -0.13 5.43 -0.31
N PRO A 58 0.34 6.55 0.29
CA PRO A 58 1.44 7.32 -0.27
C PRO A 58 2.68 6.42 -0.41
N GLY A 59 3.24 6.35 -1.62
CA GLY A 59 4.43 5.55 -1.91
C GLY A 59 4.20 4.08 -2.23
N MET A 60 2.94 3.62 -2.38
CA MET A 60 2.62 2.28 -2.89
C MET A 60 1.84 2.33 -4.20
N VAL A 61 1.91 1.25 -4.97
CA VAL A 61 1.16 1.02 -6.20
C VAL A 61 0.21 -0.16 -5.99
N TYR A 62 -1.03 0.02 -6.43
CA TYR A 62 -2.05 -1.04 -6.44
C TYR A 62 -1.91 -1.91 -7.69
N ILE A 63 -1.84 -3.23 -7.51
CA ILE A 63 -1.85 -4.22 -8.58
C ILE A 63 -3.15 -5.00 -8.48
N SER A 64 -4.02 -4.84 -9.48
CA SER A 64 -5.32 -5.53 -9.54
C SER A 64 -5.17 -6.99 -9.95
N ASP A 65 -6.23 -7.76 -9.72
CA ASP A 65 -6.38 -9.09 -10.30
C ASP A 65 -6.46 -8.99 -11.83
N SER A 66 -5.80 -9.91 -12.52
CA SER A 66 -5.90 -10.08 -13.97
C SER A 66 -7.15 -10.89 -14.27
N SER A 67 -8.30 -10.23 -14.38
CA SER A 67 -9.57 -10.89 -14.69
C SER A 67 -9.56 -11.48 -16.11
N SER A 68 -9.02 -12.68 -16.27
CA SER A 68 -9.42 -13.63 -17.31
C SER A 68 -10.19 -14.75 -16.64
N VAL A 69 -11.47 -14.87 -17.01
CA VAL A 69 -12.45 -15.85 -16.56
C VAL A 69 -11.82 -17.23 -16.29
N GLY A 70 -11.71 -17.63 -15.02
CA GLY A 70 -11.51 -19.04 -14.64
C GLY A 70 -10.36 -19.41 -13.68
N SER A 71 -9.55 -18.49 -13.16
CA SER A 71 -8.52 -18.85 -12.17
C SER A 71 -9.05 -18.75 -10.74
N SER A 72 -9.27 -19.90 -10.09
CA SER A 72 -9.62 -20.01 -8.67
C SER A 72 -8.38 -19.89 -7.76
N ASP A 73 -7.37 -19.13 -8.18
CA ASP A 73 -6.11 -19.02 -7.46
C ASP A 73 -6.13 -17.78 -6.58
N THR A 74 -5.73 -17.93 -5.32
CA THR A 74 -5.91 -16.96 -4.24
C THR A 74 -4.98 -15.74 -4.30
N ASP A 75 -4.29 -15.49 -5.41
CA ASP A 75 -3.33 -14.38 -5.58
C ASP A 75 -3.99 -13.10 -6.08
N LEU A 76 -4.87 -12.70 -5.17
CA LEU A 76 -5.66 -11.48 -5.12
C LEU A 76 -4.80 -10.23 -5.32
N GLU A 77 -5.50 -9.18 -5.70
CA GLU A 77 -5.07 -7.79 -5.67
C GLU A 77 -4.14 -7.48 -4.47
N PHE A 78 -3.09 -6.68 -4.68
CA PHE A 78 -2.16 -6.29 -3.61
C PHE A 78 -1.59 -4.88 -3.81
N TYR A 79 -0.98 -4.33 -2.75
CA TYR A 79 -0.18 -3.11 -2.85
C TYR A 79 1.30 -3.43 -2.73
N ILE A 80 2.15 -2.83 -3.56
CA ILE A 80 3.61 -2.94 -3.46
C ILE A 80 4.25 -1.56 -3.39
N ASP A 81 5.34 -1.41 -2.64
CA ASP A 81 6.08 -0.15 -2.59
C ASP A 81 6.50 0.30 -4.00
N LYS A 82 6.27 1.58 -4.33
CA LYS A 82 6.62 2.17 -5.63
C LYS A 82 8.13 2.17 -5.88
N TYR A 83 8.90 2.29 -4.81
CA TYR A 83 10.36 2.39 -4.83
C TYR A 83 10.98 1.37 -3.89
N GLU A 84 12.27 1.07 -4.07
CA GLU A 84 13.04 0.36 -3.07
C GLU A 84 13.02 1.11 -1.73
N VAL A 85 13.16 0.34 -0.64
CA VAL A 85 13.23 0.92 0.71
C VAL A 85 14.49 1.76 0.80
N THR A 86 14.35 3.02 1.18
CA THR A 86 15.48 3.94 1.28
C THR A 86 16.28 3.73 2.58
N GLN A 87 17.53 4.18 2.60
CA GLN A 87 18.38 4.10 3.78
C GLN A 87 17.79 4.86 4.98
N ALA A 88 17.16 6.02 4.75
CA ALA A 88 16.51 6.80 5.80
C ALA A 88 15.29 6.08 6.38
N GLU A 89 14.44 5.48 5.54
CA GLU A 89 13.27 4.71 5.99
C GLU A 89 13.68 3.48 6.78
N TYR A 90 14.69 2.74 6.30
CA TYR A 90 15.22 1.58 7.00
C TYR A 90 15.81 1.97 8.36
N PHE A 91 16.64 3.01 8.40
CA PHE A 91 17.25 3.49 9.65
C PHE A 91 16.20 3.98 10.67
N LYS A 92 15.13 4.64 10.21
CA LYS A 92 14.05 5.11 11.07
C LYS A 92 13.39 3.96 11.85
N VAL A 93 13.26 2.79 11.23
CA VAL A 93 12.62 1.61 11.81
C VAL A 93 13.63 0.73 12.55
N MET A 94 14.72 0.36 11.90
CA MET A 94 15.69 -0.64 12.39
C MET A 94 16.84 -0.04 13.21
N ARG A 95 16.93 1.29 13.30
CA ARG A 95 17.96 2.04 14.04
C ARG A 95 19.40 1.67 13.67
N SER A 96 19.59 1.12 12.47
CA SER A 96 20.85 0.68 11.91
C SER A 96 20.79 0.76 10.38
N SER A 97 21.94 0.88 9.71
CA SER A 97 22.02 0.87 8.24
C SER A 97 23.27 0.10 7.81
N PRO A 98 23.11 -1.09 7.19
CA PRO A 98 24.23 -1.91 6.74
C PRO A 98 24.82 -1.45 5.40
N SER A 99 24.22 -0.44 4.77
CA SER A 99 24.56 -0.01 3.41
C SER A 99 25.99 0.48 3.31
N PHE A 100 26.69 0.01 2.27
CA PHE A 100 27.97 0.49 1.81
C PHE A 100 27.89 1.88 1.15
N PHE A 101 27.02 2.04 0.15
CA PHE A 101 26.82 3.33 -0.50
C PHE A 101 25.99 4.21 0.40
N LYS A 102 26.31 5.50 0.50
CA LYS A 102 25.66 6.41 1.47
C LYS A 102 24.76 7.42 0.77
N GLY A 103 23.56 7.58 1.30
CA GLY A 103 22.61 8.62 0.90
C GLY A 103 21.21 8.29 1.41
N ASP A 104 20.54 9.25 2.05
CA ASP A 104 19.25 9.04 2.71
C ASP A 104 18.17 8.50 1.75
N ASN A 105 18.16 9.01 0.51
CA ASN A 105 17.21 8.62 -0.55
C ASN A 105 17.71 7.48 -1.44
N ARG A 106 18.87 6.89 -1.14
CA ARG A 106 19.38 5.72 -1.87
C ARG A 106 18.73 4.45 -1.34
N PRO A 107 18.61 3.38 -2.15
CA PRO A 107 18.14 2.10 -1.66
C PRO A 107 19.05 1.57 -0.56
N VAL A 108 18.46 0.95 0.45
CA VAL A 108 19.21 0.19 1.45
C VAL A 108 19.75 -1.09 0.81
N GLU A 109 21.05 -1.32 0.93
CA GLU A 109 21.71 -2.55 0.50
C GLU A 109 22.57 -3.16 1.63
N LYS A 110 23.14 -4.35 1.37
CA LYS A 110 23.78 -5.24 2.37
C LYS A 110 22.85 -5.72 3.49
N VAL A 111 21.58 -5.88 3.15
CA VAL A 111 20.54 -6.44 4.04
C VAL A 111 20.38 -7.92 3.71
N ASP A 112 20.45 -8.79 4.72
CA ASP A 112 20.12 -10.21 4.54
C ASP A 112 18.60 -10.45 4.54
N TRP A 113 18.17 -11.66 4.16
CA TRP A 113 16.74 -11.97 4.07
C TRP A 113 16.00 -11.81 5.41
N SER A 114 16.63 -12.18 6.54
CA SER A 114 16.02 -12.10 7.87
C SER A 114 15.80 -10.65 8.28
N GLN A 115 16.77 -9.79 8.00
CA GLN A 115 16.69 -8.35 8.22
C GLN A 115 15.61 -7.70 7.35
N ALA A 116 15.53 -8.07 6.08
CA ALA A 116 14.49 -7.57 5.17
C ALA A 116 13.09 -8.00 5.63
N PHE A 117 12.94 -9.27 6.04
CA PHE A 117 11.70 -9.79 6.61
C PHE A 117 11.30 -9.06 7.89
N ALA A 118 12.26 -8.85 8.81
CA ALA A 118 12.05 -8.12 10.05
C ALA A 118 11.60 -6.68 9.78
N TYR A 119 12.27 -5.97 8.86
CA TYR A 119 11.86 -4.63 8.45
C TYR A 119 10.42 -4.59 7.96
N CYS A 120 10.05 -5.43 6.99
CA CYS A 120 8.68 -5.44 6.44
C CYS A 120 7.66 -5.71 7.55
N LYS A 121 7.96 -6.63 8.48
CA LYS A 121 7.09 -6.93 9.62
C LYS A 121 6.89 -5.72 10.54
N GLU A 122 7.96 -4.99 10.87
CA GLU A 122 7.89 -3.79 11.71
C GLU A 122 7.02 -2.68 11.09
N VAL A 123 7.04 -2.55 9.76
CA VAL A 123 6.18 -1.59 9.04
C VAL A 123 4.80 -2.16 8.67
N LYS A 124 4.39 -3.30 9.25
CA LYS A 124 3.11 -3.99 9.01
C LYS A 124 2.87 -4.36 7.55
N LYS A 125 3.93 -4.72 6.84
CA LYS A 125 3.95 -5.22 5.46
C LYS A 125 4.55 -6.63 5.45
N ARG A 126 4.71 -7.22 4.28
CA ARG A 126 5.46 -8.47 4.06
C ARG A 126 6.39 -8.36 2.86
N LEU A 127 7.25 -9.35 2.65
CA LEU A 127 7.98 -9.45 1.39
C LEU A 127 7.01 -9.87 0.25
N PRO A 128 7.24 -9.38 -0.98
CA PRO A 128 6.53 -9.90 -2.16
C PRO A 128 6.91 -11.36 -2.41
N THR A 129 5.98 -12.14 -2.97
CA THR A 129 6.34 -13.40 -3.64
C THR A 129 7.04 -13.10 -4.97
N GLU A 130 7.72 -14.09 -5.55
CA GLU A 130 8.35 -13.94 -6.87
C GLU A 130 7.32 -13.58 -7.95
N MET A 131 6.15 -14.22 -7.92
CA MET A 131 5.06 -13.96 -8.87
C MET A 131 4.47 -12.55 -8.71
N GLU A 132 4.27 -12.08 -7.46
CA GLU A 132 3.81 -10.71 -7.22
C GLU A 132 4.82 -9.67 -7.70
N TRP A 133 6.11 -9.92 -7.43
CA TRP A 133 7.18 -9.04 -7.87
C TRP A 133 7.24 -8.96 -9.40
N GLU A 134 7.19 -10.11 -10.09
CA GLU A 134 7.17 -10.15 -11.56
C GLU A 134 5.93 -9.46 -12.13
N ARG A 135 4.74 -9.71 -11.56
CA ARG A 135 3.49 -9.06 -12.00
C ARG A 135 3.56 -7.55 -11.88
N ALA A 136 4.10 -7.05 -10.76
CA ALA A 136 4.30 -5.62 -10.53
C ALA A 136 5.31 -5.02 -11.52
N MET A 137 6.45 -5.69 -11.74
CA MET A 137 7.51 -5.20 -12.62
C MET A 137 7.12 -5.22 -14.09
N ARG A 138 6.35 -6.21 -14.55
CA ARG A 138 5.87 -6.24 -15.94
C ARG A 138 4.87 -5.14 -16.25
N ALA A 139 4.09 -4.68 -15.27
CA ALA A 139 3.04 -3.69 -15.45
C ALA A 139 2.08 -4.02 -16.63
N GLY A 140 1.82 -5.31 -16.86
CA GLY A 140 0.98 -5.81 -17.95
C GLY A 140 1.67 -5.93 -19.33
N THR A 141 2.95 -5.59 -19.43
CA THR A 141 3.71 -5.70 -20.69
C THR A 141 4.28 -7.11 -20.89
N THR A 142 4.48 -7.47 -22.15
CA THR A 142 5.16 -8.71 -22.58
C THR A 142 6.53 -8.44 -23.19
N SER A 143 6.93 -7.16 -23.31
CA SER A 143 8.24 -6.75 -23.77
C SER A 143 9.35 -7.13 -22.79
N PRO A 144 10.63 -7.10 -23.21
CA PRO A 144 11.77 -7.38 -22.33
C PRO A 144 11.82 -6.46 -21.10
N TYR A 145 11.37 -5.21 -21.23
CA TYR A 145 11.27 -4.24 -20.15
C TYR A 145 9.87 -3.66 -20.02
N TYR A 146 9.52 -3.12 -18.85
CA TYR A 146 8.20 -2.51 -18.63
C TYR A 146 7.96 -1.25 -19.47
N TRP A 147 9.03 -0.61 -19.94
CA TRP A 147 8.99 0.56 -20.83
C TRP A 147 9.05 0.19 -22.32
N GLY A 148 9.12 -1.10 -22.67
CA GLY A 148 9.18 -1.57 -24.06
C GLY A 148 10.52 -2.20 -24.43
N GLU A 149 11.01 -1.89 -25.64
CA GLU A 149 12.23 -2.46 -26.24
C GLU A 149 13.41 -1.47 -26.28
N ASP A 150 13.20 -0.23 -25.84
CA ASP A 150 14.24 0.79 -25.81
C ASP A 150 15.41 0.39 -24.90
N GLN A 151 16.60 0.88 -25.24
CA GLN A 151 17.82 0.64 -24.47
C GLN A 151 17.65 1.09 -23.01
N PRO A 152 18.16 0.31 -22.04
CA PRO A 152 17.91 0.55 -20.62
C PRO A 152 18.60 1.80 -20.07
N ASP A 153 19.57 2.38 -20.80
CA ASP A 153 20.42 3.48 -20.34
C ASP A 153 19.65 4.70 -19.84
N LEU A 154 18.46 4.96 -20.39
CA LEU A 154 17.61 6.07 -19.99
C LEU A 154 16.67 5.73 -18.84
N TYR A 155 16.37 4.45 -18.59
CA TYR A 155 15.28 4.00 -17.71
C TYR A 155 15.77 3.25 -16.46
N ALA A 156 17.03 2.81 -16.44
CA ALA A 156 17.59 2.04 -15.34
C ALA A 156 19.07 2.36 -15.08
N TRP A 157 19.45 2.30 -13.80
CA TRP A 157 20.85 2.30 -13.39
C TRP A 157 21.41 0.87 -13.47
N HIS A 158 22.44 0.69 -14.27
CA HIS A 158 23.14 -0.58 -14.47
C HIS A 158 24.66 -0.37 -14.49
N LYS A 159 25.41 -1.47 -14.63
CA LYS A 159 26.88 -1.46 -14.53
C LYS A 159 27.56 -0.46 -15.48
N GLY A 160 26.95 -0.18 -16.64
CA GLY A 160 27.50 0.72 -17.66
C GLY A 160 27.27 2.21 -17.41
N ASN A 161 26.22 2.60 -16.67
CA ASN A 161 25.85 4.01 -16.47
C ASN A 161 25.76 4.45 -14.99
N ALA A 162 25.91 3.54 -14.01
CA ALA A 162 25.66 3.85 -12.61
C ALA A 162 26.88 4.40 -11.84
N ASP A 163 28.01 4.68 -12.49
CA ASP A 163 29.24 5.17 -11.83
C ASP A 163 29.71 4.31 -10.64
N LYS A 164 29.46 3.00 -10.71
CA LYS A 164 29.79 2.00 -9.66
C LYS A 164 29.16 2.32 -8.30
N GLN A 165 27.99 2.95 -8.27
CA GLN A 165 27.23 3.22 -7.05
C GLN A 165 25.72 3.03 -7.23
N THR A 166 24.99 2.96 -6.13
CA THR A 166 23.52 3.10 -6.14
C THR A 166 23.14 4.56 -6.33
N HIS A 167 21.95 4.84 -6.87
CA HIS A 167 21.43 6.19 -7.08
C HIS A 167 20.17 6.42 -6.24
N ASN A 168 19.66 7.65 -6.21
CA ASN A 168 18.45 7.94 -5.47
C ASN A 168 17.27 7.19 -6.10
N VAL A 169 16.33 6.75 -5.26
CA VAL A 169 15.12 6.10 -5.76
C VAL A 169 14.28 7.10 -6.57
N GLY A 170 13.66 6.61 -7.65
CA GLY A 170 12.84 7.44 -8.54
C GLY A 170 13.62 8.36 -9.48
N GLU A 171 14.96 8.27 -9.48
CA GLU A 171 15.83 8.97 -10.43
C GLU A 171 16.25 8.02 -11.56
N PHE A 172 16.22 8.48 -12.80
CA PHE A 172 16.77 7.79 -13.96
C PHE A 172 17.30 8.81 -14.97
N VAL A 173 18.25 8.40 -15.82
CA VAL A 173 19.01 9.30 -16.72
C VAL A 173 18.10 10.14 -17.63
N GLY A 174 16.97 9.59 -18.09
CA GLY A 174 16.00 10.27 -18.93
C GLY A 174 15.01 11.21 -18.21
N ALA A 175 15.13 11.44 -16.90
CA ALA A 175 14.17 12.23 -16.12
C ALA A 175 14.45 13.76 -16.11
N LEU A 176 15.31 14.26 -17.01
CA LEU A 176 15.68 15.67 -17.13
C LEU A 176 14.83 16.43 -18.16
#